data_AF-A0A2R8CK40-F1
#
_entry.id   AF-A0A2R8CK40-F1
#
_cell.length_a   1.000
_cell.length_b   1.000
_cell.length_c   1.000
_cell.angle_alpha   90.00
_cell.angle_beta   90.00
_cell.angle_gamma   90.00
#
_symmetry.space_group_name_H-M   'P 1'
#
loop_
_entity.id
_entity.type
_entity.pdbx_description
1 polymer ?
#
loop_
_entity_poly.entity_id
_entity_poly.type
_entity_poly.pdbx_seq_one_letter_code
_entity_poly.pdbx_strand_id
1 'polypeptide(L)' 'MNPTGSRSGPRCPECNITLSWPGRTPDHHELRCPNGHYICTMQEFRQAAFDLAMAEEYQLHRTGMARKAG' A
#
# COMPACT_ATOMS: atom_id res chain seq x y z
N MET A 1 -13.10 20.18 15.91
CA MET A 1 -12.71 20.09 14.49
C MET A 1 -11.23 19.72 14.47
N ASN A 2 -10.93 18.44 14.28
CA ASN A 2 -9.54 17.94 14.23
C ASN A 2 -9.07 18.04 12.78
N PRO A 3 -7.91 18.66 12.47
CA PRO A 3 -7.37 18.65 11.13
C PRO A 3 -6.67 17.30 10.94
N THR A 4 -7.42 16.28 10.53
CA THR A 4 -6.83 14.99 10.18
C THR A 4 -5.95 15.20 8.95
N GLY A 5 -4.64 15.10 9.20
CA GLY A 5 -3.58 15.37 8.26
C GLY A 5 -3.67 14.55 6.99
N SER A 6 -3.15 15.16 5.93
CA SER A 6 -2.67 14.50 4.70
C SER A 6 -3.75 13.75 3.90
N ARG A 7 -4.47 14.51 3.06
CA ARG A 7 -5.26 14.04 1.90
C ARG A 7 -4.38 13.38 0.81
N SER A 8 -3.62 12.36 1.15
CA SER A 8 -2.84 11.57 0.19
C SER A 8 -3.14 10.10 0.38
N GLY A 9 -4.42 9.76 0.25
CA GLY A 9 -4.80 8.37 -0.04
C GLY A 9 -4.18 7.94 -1.38
N PRO A 10 -4.07 6.62 -1.61
CA PRO A 10 -3.54 6.07 -2.84
C PRO A 10 -4.28 6.66 -4.05
N ARG A 11 -3.55 6.95 -5.12
CA ARG A 11 -4.10 7.60 -6.32
C ARG A 11 -3.95 6.71 -7.54
N CYS A 12 -4.90 6.84 -8.45
CA CYS A 12 -4.80 6.19 -9.75
C CYS A 12 -3.59 6.75 -10.52
N PRO A 13 -2.70 5.91 -11.06
CA PRO A 13 -1.53 6.38 -11.81
C PRO A 13 -1.93 7.09 -13.12
N GLU A 14 -3.07 6.75 -13.71
CA GLU A 14 -3.53 7.29 -14.99
C GLU A 14 -4.24 8.64 -14.85
N CYS A 15 -5.20 8.75 -13.91
CA CYS A 15 -6.07 9.94 -13.79
C CYS A 15 -5.91 10.68 -12.46
N ASN A 16 -5.00 10.25 -11.58
CA ASN A 16 -4.65 10.91 -10.32
C ASN A 16 -5.82 11.11 -9.34
N ILE A 17 -6.92 10.37 -9.51
CA ILE A 17 -8.05 10.39 -8.58
C ILE A 17 -7.75 9.53 -7.36
N THR A 18 -8.30 9.91 -6.21
CA THR A 18 -8.19 9.14 -4.97
C THR A 18 -8.88 7.79 -5.12
N LEU A 19 -8.15 6.73 -4.78
CA LEU A 19 -8.66 5.37 -4.75
C LEU A 19 -9.28 5.08 -3.37
N SER A 20 -10.45 4.46 -3.38
CA SER A 20 -11.08 3.87 -2.20
C SER A 20 -11.04 2.36 -2.35
N TRP A 21 -10.30 1.68 -1.48
CA TRP A 21 -10.18 0.23 -1.56
C TRP A 21 -11.37 -0.45 -0.89
N PRO A 22 -12.00 -1.43 -1.56
CA PRO A 22 -13.01 -2.26 -0.93
C PRO A 22 -12.39 -3.12 0.19
N GLY A 23 -13.21 -3.54 1.15
CA GLY A 23 -12.82 -4.41 2.26
C GLY A 23 -12.52 -5.86 1.81
N ARG A 24 -13.18 -6.86 2.41
CA ARG A 24 -12.96 -8.29 2.07
C ARG A 24 -13.41 -8.62 0.65
N THR A 25 -12.53 -8.42 -0.33
CA THR A 25 -12.68 -8.88 -1.71
C THR A 25 -11.86 -10.15 -1.98
N PRO A 26 -12.32 -11.05 -2.86
CA PRO A 26 -11.53 -12.21 -3.29
C PRO A 26 -10.26 -11.82 -4.03
N ASP A 27 -9.27 -12.71 -4.03
CA ASP A 27 -7.93 -12.44 -4.61
C ASP A 27 -7.96 -12.23 -6.13
N HIS A 28 -8.85 -12.93 -6.83
CA HIS A 28 -9.05 -12.78 -8.28
C HIS A 28 -9.80 -11.50 -8.68
N HIS A 29 -10.23 -10.69 -7.73
CA HIS A 29 -10.95 -9.46 -8.02
C HIS A 29 -10.00 -8.39 -8.58
N GLU A 30 -10.33 -7.86 -9.75
CA GLU A 30 -9.61 -6.74 -10.35
C GLU A 30 -9.98 -5.44 -9.64
N LEU A 31 -8.97 -4.73 -9.16
CA LEU A 31 -9.11 -3.39 -8.64
C LEU A 31 -9.04 -2.39 -9.79
N ARG A 32 -10.03 -1.51 -9.82
CA ARG A 32 -10.14 -0.43 -10.79
C ARG A 32 -10.40 0.88 -10.08
N CYS A 33 -9.95 1.98 -10.68
CA CYS A 33 -10.30 3.31 -10.19
C CYS A 33 -11.78 3.62 -10.51
N PRO A 34 -12.39 4.65 -9.88
CA PRO A 34 -13.75 5.10 -10.21
C PRO A 34 -14.00 5.45 -11.69
N ASN A 35 -12.96 5.83 -12.44
CA ASN A 35 -13.04 6.09 -13.88
C ASN A 35 -12.88 4.82 -14.74
N GLY A 36 -12.69 3.65 -14.12
CA GLY A 36 -12.60 2.36 -14.80
C GLY A 36 -11.20 1.90 -15.21
N HIS A 37 -10.15 2.66 -14.89
CA HIS A 37 -8.77 2.24 -15.17
C HIS A 37 -8.38 1.06 -14.29
N TYR A 38 -7.82 0.02 -14.91
CA TYR A 38 -7.24 -1.13 -14.23
C TYR A 38 -6.04 -0.71 -13.38
N ILE A 39 -5.95 -1.22 -12.16
CA ILE A 39 -4.82 -0.98 -11.26
C ILE A 39 -4.01 -2.27 -11.08
N CYS A 40 -4.63 -3.29 -10.50
CA CYS A 40 -4.06 -4.62 -10.28
C CYS A 40 -5.17 -5.55 -9.78
N THR A 41 -4.87 -6.84 -9.57
CA THR A 41 -5.71 -7.76 -8.82
C THR A 41 -5.53 -7.57 -7.30
N MET A 42 -6.52 -7.98 -6.51
CA MET A 42 -6.39 -8.04 -5.05
C MET A 42 -5.25 -8.95 -4.60
N GLN A 43 -4.96 -10.01 -5.36
CA GLN A 43 -3.81 -10.88 -5.12
C GLN A 43 -2.49 -10.10 -5.19
N GLU A 44 -2.26 -9.39 -6.29
CA GLU A 44 -1.05 -8.58 -6.50
C GLU A 44 -0.92 -7.49 -5.44
N PHE A 45 -2.03 -6.83 -5.08
CA PHE A 45 -2.05 -5.84 -4.01
C PHE A 45 -1.59 -6.44 -2.66
N ARG A 46 -2.13 -7.60 -2.29
CA ARG A 46 -1.75 -8.27 -1.03
C ARG A 46 -0.30 -8.75 -1.05
N GLN A 47 0.18 -9.25 -2.19
CA GLN A 47 1.57 -9.65 -2.35
C GLN A 47 2.49 -8.45 -2.16
N ALA A 48 2.22 -7.33 -2.83
CA ALA A 48 3.02 -6.11 -2.70
C ALA A 48 2.99 -5.55 -1.27
N ALA A 49 1.84 -5.62 -0.59
CA ALA A 49 1.72 -5.19 0.80
C ALA A 49 2.54 -6.10 1.75
N PHE A 50 2.54 -7.41 1.51
CA PHE A 50 3.36 -8.35 2.25
C PHE A 50 4.86 -8.11 2.03
N ASP A 51 5.28 -7.96 0.78
CA ASP A 51 6.69 -7.71 0.42
C ASP A 51 7.20 -6.40 1.04
N LEU A 52 6.35 -5.36 1.05
CA LEU A 52 6.66 -4.09 1.71
C LEU A 52 6.82 -4.26 3.23
N ALA A 53 5.89 -4.96 3.89
CA ALA A 53 5.98 -5.22 5.32
C ALA A 53 7.25 -6.02 5.68
N MET A 54 7.58 -7.06 4.90
CA MET A 54 8.80 -7.83 5.05
C MET A 54 10.06 -6.98 4.85
N ALA A 55 10.06 -6.07 3.87
CA ALA A 55 11.17 -5.17 3.63
C ALA A 55 11.36 -4.18 4.79
N GLU A 56 10.27 -3.66 5.37
CA GLU A 56 10.29 -2.80 6.55
C GLU A 56 10.86 -3.55 7.77
N GLU A 57 10.41 -4.77 8.02
CA GLU A 57 10.95 -5.63 9.08
C GLU A 57 12.45 -5.88 8.89
N TYR A 58 12.88 -6.21 7.67
CA TYR A 58 14.29 -6.42 7.37
C TYR A 58 15.14 -5.17 7.65
N GLN A 59 14.66 -3.98 7.28
CA GLN A 59 15.35 -2.71 7.56
C GLN A 59 15.47 -2.41 9.05
N LEU A 60 14.43 -2.70 9.84
CA LEU A 60 14.44 -2.52 11.30
C LEU A 60 15.46 -3.46 11.98
N HIS A 61 15.53 -4.73 11.56
CA HIS A 61 16.49 -5.69 12.10
C HIS A 61 17.94 -5.32 11.75
N ARG A 62 18.19 -4.83 10.54
CA ARG A 62 19.52 -4.39 10.10
C ARG A 62 19.99 -3.13 10.83
N THR A 63 19.10 -2.18 11.09
CA THR A 63 19.43 -0.94 11.83
C THR A 63 19.57 -1.17 13.34
N GLY A 64 18.89 -2.18 13.90
CA GLY A 64 19.08 -2.61 15.29
C GLY A 64 20.45 -3.23 15.58
N MET A 65 21.07 -3.93 14.61
CA MET A 65 22.42 -4.49 14.75
C MET A 65 23.55 -3.44 14.70
N ALA A 66 23.31 -2.27 14.09
CA ALA A 66 24.30 -1.19 14.00
C ALA A 66 24.52 -0.42 15.32
N ARG A 67 23.70 -0.66 16.37
CA ARG A 67 23.75 0.07 17.64
C ARG A 67 24.43 -0.68 18.80
N LYS A 68 25.09 -1.82 18.54
CA LYS A 68 25.97 -2.49 19.52
C LYS A 68 27.40 -2.64 18.98
N ALA A 69 27.99 -1.54 18.54
CA ALA A 69 29.44 -1.40 18.40
C ALA A 69 29.76 0.10 18.50
N GLY A 70 30.10 0.54 19.71
CA GLY A 70 30.39 1.93 20.05
C GLY A 70 30.37 2.10 21.56
#